data_AF-A0A0J8DAV9-F1
#
_entry.id   AF-A0A0J8DAV9-F1
#
_cell.length_a   1.000
_cell.length_b   1.000
_cell.length_c   1.000
_cell.angle_alpha   90.00
_cell.angle_beta   90.00
_cell.angle_gamma   90.00
#
_symmetry.space_group_name_H-M   'P 1'
#
loop_
_entity.id
_entity.type
_entity.pdbx_description
1 polymer ?
#
loop_
_entity_poly.entity_id
_entity_poly.type
_entity_poly.pdbx_seq_one_letter_code
_entity_poly.pdbx_strand_id
1 'polypeptide(L)'
;MHKFKLSVPLTYNNISKYNSYASGSSIVFKIQDYVEFNTQYEFERNEEFINEDIKIILEGKEEHIYLVIQDIYANDKDEVYNSFKDLINRVCIILTFSMQSKVANTNYFHSKFTYNPSDINIEILDGYLHSFGYKDTLICTINNRVDNNEFKDLFVSMNKSDSFKFIMEAYYRSFGELEDRSRYYNLFTIIEYIEENYKDKSNSLKLFNKSFTDEVSKVFLEKLSEEYLGFSEDTINDLISGFKSYLGKITNKSRAEKLYNIITQYFGIKKVICNFEKKSYEITCEKIRSFINFRNKLFHAKSFTEEELKMLRSITDELMGLCDNIIYKLHK
;
A
#
# COMPACT_ATOMS: atom_id res chain seq x y z
N MET A 1 8.95 34.37 11.11
CA MET A 1 8.12 33.26 11.59
C MET A 1 6.72 33.76 11.95
N HIS A 2 5.71 33.33 11.20
CA HIS A 2 4.28 33.60 11.39
C HIS A 2 3.55 32.28 11.72
N LYS A 3 2.35 32.40 12.30
CA LYS A 3 1.48 31.26 12.54
C LYS A 3 0.57 31.06 11.32
N PHE A 4 0.52 29.84 10.80
CA PHE A 4 -0.24 29.50 9.59
C PHE A 4 -1.35 28.48 9.86
N LYS A 5 -2.36 28.52 8.99
CA LYS A 5 -3.38 27.49 8.80
C LYS A 5 -3.31 27.00 7.35
N LEU A 6 -3.13 25.70 7.19
CA LEU A 6 -3.08 25.01 5.90
C LEU A 6 -4.43 24.28 5.71
N SER A 7 -5.15 24.58 4.62
CA SER A 7 -6.44 23.97 4.30
C SER A 7 -6.38 23.34 2.91
N VAL A 8 -6.55 22.02 2.83
CA VAL A 8 -6.39 21.22 1.61
C VAL A 8 -7.73 20.60 1.24
N PRO A 9 -8.35 20.96 0.10
CA PRO A 9 -9.50 20.24 -0.42
C PRO A 9 -9.06 18.86 -0.92
N LEU A 10 -9.66 17.81 -0.37
CA LEU A 10 -9.44 16.43 -0.78
C LEU A 10 -10.53 16.02 -1.77
N THR A 11 -10.09 15.53 -2.92
CA THR A 11 -10.92 14.92 -3.96
C THR A 11 -10.79 13.40 -3.91
N TYR A 12 -11.76 12.68 -4.48
CA TYR A 12 -11.62 11.25 -4.68
C TYR A 12 -12.29 10.79 -5.97
N ASN A 13 -11.74 9.75 -6.58
CA ASN A 13 -12.24 9.26 -7.86
C ASN A 13 -13.61 8.58 -7.71
N ASN A 14 -14.62 9.16 -8.38
CA ASN A 14 -16.00 8.66 -8.45
C ASN A 14 -16.32 7.87 -9.72
N ILE A 15 -15.31 7.51 -10.52
CA ILE A 15 -15.49 6.91 -11.83
C ILE A 15 -15.76 5.40 -11.70
N SER A 16 -16.89 4.96 -12.24
CA SER A 16 -17.19 3.53 -12.45
C SER A 16 -16.20 2.93 -13.45
N LYS A 17 -15.61 1.77 -13.12
CA LYS A 17 -14.76 0.99 -14.05
C LYS A 17 -15.49 0.46 -15.30
N TYR A 18 -16.82 0.50 -15.31
CA TYR A 18 -17.64 -0.01 -16.41
C TYR A 18 -18.40 1.12 -17.11
N ASN A 19 -18.17 1.29 -18.41
CA ASN A 19 -18.98 2.13 -19.31
C ASN A 19 -20.43 1.61 -19.49
N SER A 20 -20.74 0.43 -18.96
CA SER A 20 -22.08 -0.17 -19.04
C SER A 20 -22.94 0.23 -17.83
N TYR A 21 -23.86 1.16 -18.11
CA TYR A 21 -25.00 1.65 -17.31
C TYR A 21 -24.84 2.93 -16.46
N ALA A 22 -25.80 3.82 -16.72
CA ALA A 22 -26.32 4.90 -15.89
C ALA A 22 -25.32 5.93 -15.33
N SER A 23 -25.17 7.00 -16.12
CA SER A 23 -25.13 8.37 -15.59
C SER A 23 -26.16 8.54 -14.47
N GLY A 24 -25.71 8.55 -13.20
CA GLY A 24 -26.60 8.63 -12.03
C GLY A 24 -26.13 7.88 -10.78
N SER A 25 -25.12 7.00 -10.87
CA SER A 25 -24.45 6.44 -9.69
C SER A 25 -23.17 7.21 -9.36
N SER A 26 -23.03 7.62 -8.10
CA SER A 26 -21.89 8.36 -7.55
C SER A 26 -21.72 7.93 -6.09
N ILE A 27 -20.48 7.83 -5.62
CA ILE A 27 -20.21 7.62 -4.20
C ILE A 27 -20.06 9.00 -3.57
N VAL A 28 -20.87 9.29 -2.55
CA VAL A 28 -20.73 10.49 -1.72
C VAL A 28 -20.20 10.06 -0.35
N PHE A 29 -18.90 10.25 -0.14
CA PHE A 29 -18.27 10.05 1.16
C PHE A 29 -18.56 11.25 2.08
N LYS A 30 -19.01 10.99 3.30
CA LYS A 30 -19.32 12.03 4.29
C LYS A 30 -18.62 11.73 5.61
N ILE A 31 -17.82 12.68 6.08
CA ILE A 31 -17.40 12.74 7.49
C ILE A 31 -18.58 13.32 8.26
N GLN A 32 -19.07 12.60 9.27
CA GLN A 32 -20.37 12.90 9.87
C GLN A 32 -20.32 14.05 10.89
N ASP A 33 -19.17 14.24 11.55
CA ASP A 33 -18.88 15.34 12.47
C ASP A 33 -17.56 15.98 12.03
N TYR A 34 -16.43 15.57 12.62
CA TYR A 34 -15.06 15.84 12.17
C TYR A 34 -14.08 14.88 12.86
N VAL A 35 -12.93 14.61 12.26
CA VAL A 35 -11.82 13.93 12.94
C VAL A 35 -10.86 15.01 13.43
N GLU A 36 -10.68 15.18 14.74
CA GLU A 36 -9.72 16.14 15.31
C GLU A 36 -8.75 15.44 16.25
N PHE A 37 -7.45 15.68 16.07
CA PHE A 37 -6.43 15.28 17.03
C PHE A 37 -5.17 16.15 16.94
N ASN A 38 -4.51 16.30 18.07
CA ASN A 38 -3.17 16.88 18.14
C ASN A 38 -2.14 15.77 18.00
N THR A 39 -1.03 16.06 17.32
CA THR A 39 0.11 15.15 17.18
C THR A 39 1.39 15.95 17.13
N GLN A 40 2.48 15.39 17.64
CA GLN A 40 3.81 15.82 17.21
C GLN A 40 4.03 15.32 15.79
N TYR A 41 4.58 16.17 14.94
CA TYR A 41 4.93 15.84 13.58
C TYR A 41 6.36 16.27 13.29
N GLU A 42 7.17 15.31 12.88
CA GLU A 42 8.54 15.51 12.43
C GLU A 42 8.56 15.78 10.93
N PHE A 43 9.21 16.86 10.53
CA PHE A 43 9.44 17.22 9.13
C PHE A 43 10.80 17.91 8.95
N GLU A 44 11.26 17.91 7.71
CA GLU A 44 12.52 18.54 7.32
C GLU A 44 12.31 20.02 6.98
N ARG A 45 13.09 20.91 7.61
CA ARG A 45 13.16 22.34 7.34
C ARG A 45 14.63 22.73 7.26
N ASN A 46 15.07 23.23 6.09
CA ASN A 46 16.45 23.65 5.86
C ASN A 46 17.50 22.59 6.26
N GLU A 47 17.29 21.33 5.83
CA GLU A 47 18.16 20.17 6.12
C GLU A 47 18.19 19.73 7.60
N GLU A 48 17.40 20.36 8.49
CA GLU A 48 17.21 19.93 9.89
C GLU A 48 15.82 19.30 10.11
N PHE A 49 15.75 18.26 10.93
CA PHE A 49 14.47 17.67 11.37
C PHE A 49 13.90 18.43 12.57
N ILE A 50 12.69 18.95 12.42
CA ILE A 50 11.97 19.70 13.45
C ILE A 50 10.71 18.93 13.82
N ASN A 51 10.44 18.85 15.13
CA ASN A 51 9.19 18.35 15.68
C ASN A 51 8.33 19.53 16.13
N GLU A 52 7.15 19.72 15.51
CA GLU A 52 6.15 20.69 15.95
C GLU A 52 4.89 19.97 16.47
N ASP A 53 4.31 20.49 17.56
CA ASP A 53 2.96 20.11 18.02
C ASP A 53 1.93 20.76 17.09
N ILE A 54 1.30 19.95 16.24
CA ILE A 54 0.31 20.39 15.26
C ILE A 54 -1.08 19.85 15.58
N LYS A 55 -2.09 20.58 15.10
CA LYS A 55 -3.49 20.16 15.18
C LYS A 55 -4.01 19.77 13.80
N ILE A 56 -4.44 18.51 13.67
CA ILE A 56 -5.02 17.96 12.43
C ILE A 56 -6.53 17.86 12.58
N ILE A 57 -7.25 18.39 11.60
CA ILE A 57 -8.72 18.36 11.52
C ILE A 57 -9.11 17.84 10.13
N LEU A 58 -9.95 16.81 10.07
CA LEU A 58 -10.66 16.39 8.86
C LEU A 58 -12.13 16.77 9.01
N GLU A 59 -12.56 17.74 8.21
CA GLU A 59 -13.94 18.24 8.22
C GLU A 59 -14.68 17.84 6.92
N GLY A 60 -15.92 17.38 7.06
CA GLY A 60 -16.82 17.16 5.94
C GLY A 60 -17.67 18.41 5.71
N LYS A 61 -17.48 19.08 4.57
CA LYS A 61 -18.28 20.23 4.14
C LYS A 61 -19.07 19.83 2.90
N GLU A 62 -20.33 19.46 3.14
CA GLU A 62 -21.29 18.96 2.15
C GLU A 62 -20.86 17.68 1.40
N GLU A 63 -20.22 17.84 0.23
CA GLU A 63 -19.71 16.78 -0.65
C GLU A 63 -18.17 16.78 -0.73
N HIS A 64 -17.52 17.76 -0.08
CA HIS A 64 -16.08 17.93 -0.06
C HIS A 64 -15.52 17.59 1.32
N ILE A 65 -14.33 16.99 1.33
CA ILE A 65 -13.56 16.76 2.55
C ILE A 65 -12.41 17.74 2.56
N TYR A 66 -12.16 18.39 3.69
CA TYR A 66 -10.99 19.23 3.87
C TYR A 66 -10.09 18.63 4.94
N LEU A 67 -8.80 18.56 4.63
CA LEU A 67 -7.75 18.43 5.63
C LEU A 67 -7.30 19.83 6.04
N VAL A 68 -7.50 20.17 7.30
CA VAL A 68 -7.05 21.43 7.90
C VAL A 68 -5.97 21.12 8.92
N ILE A 69 -4.81 21.75 8.77
CA ILE A 69 -3.68 21.64 9.69
C ILE A 69 -3.48 23.04 10.30
N GLN A 70 -3.53 23.11 11.62
CA GLN A 70 -3.41 24.34 12.40
C GLN A 70 -2.14 24.28 13.26
N ASP A 71 -1.79 25.44 13.82
CA ASP A 71 -0.66 25.64 14.73
C ASP A 71 0.72 25.46 14.08
N ILE A 72 0.81 25.65 12.76
CA ILE A 72 2.06 25.62 11.99
C ILE A 72 2.85 26.92 12.18
N TYR A 73 4.17 26.84 12.40
CA TYR A 73 5.04 28.02 12.48
C TYR A 73 6.09 28.01 11.36
N ALA A 74 6.05 28.99 10.44
CA ALA A 74 6.97 29.06 9.29
C ALA A 74 7.30 30.51 8.93
N ASN A 75 8.18 30.76 7.96
CA ASN A 75 8.51 32.10 7.48
C ASN A 75 7.63 32.52 6.30
N ASP A 76 7.34 31.59 5.38
CA ASP A 76 6.50 31.82 4.21
C ASP A 76 5.56 30.63 3.90
N LYS A 77 4.77 30.75 2.83
CA LYS A 77 3.77 29.75 2.43
C LYS A 77 4.37 28.53 1.74
N ASP A 78 5.49 28.69 1.05
CA ASP A 78 6.14 27.61 0.31
C ASP A 78 6.86 26.66 1.28
N GLU A 79 7.44 27.21 2.35
CA GLU A 79 7.96 26.47 3.50
C GLU A 79 6.85 25.62 4.17
N VAL A 80 5.65 26.17 4.36
CA VAL A 80 4.49 25.42 4.88
C VAL A 80 4.10 24.28 3.94
N TYR A 81 3.97 24.52 2.64
CA TYR A 81 3.60 23.43 1.72
C TYR A 81 4.66 22.32 1.70
N ASN A 82 5.95 22.68 1.59
CA ASN A 82 7.03 21.71 1.51
C ASN A 82 7.18 20.86 2.78
N SER A 83 6.98 21.47 3.95
CA SER A 83 7.03 20.79 5.26
C SER A 83 5.89 19.78 5.44
N PHE A 84 4.70 20.07 4.90
CA PHE A 84 3.48 19.30 5.17
C PHE A 84 2.96 18.41 4.03
N LYS A 85 3.53 18.48 2.82
CA LYS A 85 3.16 17.63 1.67
C LYS A 85 3.10 16.13 2.01
N ASP A 86 4.05 15.64 2.80
CA ASP A 86 4.14 14.22 3.20
C ASP A 86 3.04 13.83 4.19
N LEU A 87 2.62 14.77 5.05
CA LEU A 87 1.48 14.56 5.94
C LEU A 87 0.18 14.50 5.15
N ILE A 88 -0.02 15.40 4.18
CA ILE A 88 -1.18 15.38 3.28
C ILE A 88 -1.24 14.03 2.53
N ASN A 89 -0.11 13.55 2.01
CA ASN A 89 -0.01 12.24 1.36
C ASN A 89 -0.39 11.09 2.31
N ARG A 90 0.12 11.07 3.55
CA ARG A 90 -0.26 10.05 4.57
C ARG A 90 -1.76 10.07 4.87
N VAL A 91 -2.38 11.24 4.99
CA VAL A 91 -3.82 11.38 5.20
C VAL A 91 -4.61 10.80 4.03
N CYS A 92 -4.24 11.10 2.78
CA CYS A 92 -4.88 10.51 1.58
C CYS A 92 -4.78 8.98 1.54
N ILE A 93 -3.64 8.41 1.95
CA ILE A 93 -3.44 6.95 2.04
C ILE A 93 -4.40 6.33 3.06
N ILE A 94 -4.46 6.88 4.28
CA ILE A 94 -5.32 6.35 5.37
C ILE A 94 -6.79 6.49 5.00
N LEU A 95 -7.23 7.64 4.49
CA LEU A 95 -8.62 7.82 4.04
C LEU A 95 -9.01 6.87 2.90
N THR A 96 -8.09 6.59 1.97
CA THR A 96 -8.32 5.62 0.90
C THR A 96 -8.52 4.22 1.48
N PHE A 97 -7.63 3.79 2.39
CA PHE A 97 -7.76 2.51 3.08
C PHE A 97 -9.09 2.41 3.85
N SER A 98 -9.40 3.39 4.71
CA SER A 98 -10.61 3.42 5.55
C SER A 98 -11.90 3.47 4.75
N MET A 99 -11.89 4.03 3.53
CA MET A 99 -13.02 3.99 2.61
C MET A 99 -13.15 2.62 1.95
N GLN A 100 -12.06 2.07 1.43
CA GLN A 100 -12.05 0.82 0.67
C GLN A 100 -12.43 -0.38 1.54
N SER A 101 -11.95 -0.46 2.78
CA SER A 101 -12.33 -1.52 3.71
C SER A 101 -13.83 -1.54 4.08
N LYS A 102 -14.56 -0.43 3.84
CA LYS A 102 -15.97 -0.25 4.19
C LYS A 102 -16.93 -0.28 2.99
N VAL A 103 -16.45 -0.05 1.76
CA VAL A 103 -17.26 -0.15 0.54
C VAL A 103 -17.40 -1.60 0.10
N ALA A 104 -18.59 -2.18 0.31
CA ALA A 104 -18.85 -3.59 0.00
C ALA A 104 -19.18 -3.92 -1.48
N ASN A 105 -18.93 -2.99 -2.41
CA ASN A 105 -19.34 -3.11 -3.82
C ASN A 105 -18.32 -2.43 -4.76
N THR A 106 -17.15 -3.04 -4.93
CA THR A 106 -16.00 -2.43 -5.63
C THR A 106 -15.73 -2.97 -7.02
N ASN A 107 -16.57 -3.85 -7.56
CA ASN A 107 -16.53 -4.13 -9.00
C ASN A 107 -16.64 -2.80 -9.81
N TYR A 108 -17.36 -1.83 -9.27
CA TYR A 108 -17.61 -0.54 -9.92
C TYR A 108 -16.62 0.56 -9.48
N PHE A 109 -16.30 0.70 -8.18
CA PHE A 109 -15.57 1.87 -7.67
C PHE A 109 -14.31 1.52 -6.86
N HIS A 110 -13.14 1.97 -7.35
CA HIS A 110 -11.87 1.95 -6.63
C HIS A 110 -11.42 3.38 -6.28
N SER A 111 -12.29 4.08 -5.55
CA SER A 111 -12.06 5.45 -5.11
C SER A 111 -10.75 5.59 -4.33
N LYS A 112 -9.94 6.56 -4.75
CA LYS A 112 -8.64 6.94 -4.19
C LYS A 112 -8.73 8.42 -3.81
N PHE A 113 -8.30 8.78 -2.61
CA PHE A 113 -8.19 10.18 -2.21
C PHE A 113 -6.95 10.83 -2.81
N THR A 114 -7.12 12.04 -3.31
CA THR A 114 -6.10 12.88 -3.95
C THR A 114 -6.31 14.33 -3.55
N TYR A 115 -5.34 15.18 -3.85
CA TYR A 115 -5.48 16.63 -3.76
C TYR A 115 -4.74 17.26 -4.95
N ASN A 116 -5.12 18.49 -5.28
CA ASN A 116 -4.43 19.30 -6.27
C ASN A 116 -3.62 20.37 -5.52
N PRO A 117 -2.27 20.44 -5.67
CA PRO A 117 -1.46 21.44 -5.00
C PRO A 117 -1.92 22.89 -5.26
N SER A 118 -2.48 23.17 -6.43
CA SER A 118 -2.98 24.51 -6.79
C SER A 118 -4.23 24.94 -6.03
N ASP A 119 -4.97 23.99 -5.45
CA ASP A 119 -6.22 24.26 -4.70
C ASP A 119 -5.98 24.36 -3.18
N ILE A 120 -4.71 24.29 -2.75
CA ILE A 120 -4.31 24.42 -1.35
C ILE A 120 -4.40 25.89 -0.91
N ASN A 121 -5.12 26.15 0.17
CA ASN A 121 -5.19 27.46 0.79
C ASN A 121 -4.29 27.52 2.03
N ILE A 122 -3.38 28.50 2.07
CA ILE A 122 -2.48 28.76 3.20
C ILE A 122 -2.75 30.17 3.72
N GLU A 123 -3.33 30.24 4.91
CA GLU A 123 -3.76 31.46 5.60
C GLU A 123 -2.76 31.81 6.71
N ILE A 124 -2.36 33.08 6.80
CA ILE A 124 -1.67 33.59 7.99
C ILE A 124 -2.74 33.85 9.05
N LEU A 125 -2.56 33.33 10.27
CA LEU A 125 -3.52 33.45 11.35
C LEU A 125 -3.39 34.79 12.10
N ASP A 126 -3.52 35.89 11.36
CA ASP A 126 -3.63 37.27 11.86
C ASP A 126 -4.98 37.89 11.42
N GLY A 127 -6.08 37.42 12.02
CA GLY A 127 -7.41 38.06 11.96
C GLY A 127 -8.45 37.48 10.98
N TYR A 128 -9.60 37.11 11.55
CA TYR A 128 -10.96 36.90 10.98
C TYR A 128 -11.20 36.19 9.62
N LEU A 129 -12.08 35.19 9.66
CA LEU A 129 -12.59 34.41 8.52
C LEU A 129 -13.81 35.06 7.83
N HIS A 130 -13.97 34.81 6.53
CA HIS A 130 -15.18 35.12 5.74
C HIS A 130 -15.68 33.89 4.94
N SER A 131 -16.94 33.92 4.50
CA SER A 131 -17.75 32.72 4.18
C SER A 131 -18.68 32.86 2.95
N PHE A 132 -18.74 31.83 2.09
CA PHE A 132 -19.75 31.51 1.03
C PHE A 132 -19.69 29.98 0.74
N GLY A 133 -20.63 29.28 0.07
CA GLY A 133 -21.95 29.60 -0.49
C GLY A 133 -22.58 28.37 -1.22
N TYR A 134 -23.92 28.32 -1.38
CA TYR A 134 -24.72 27.18 -1.91
C TYR A 134 -25.25 27.41 -3.35
N LYS A 135 -25.88 26.48 -4.10
CA LYS A 135 -25.67 25.05 -4.49
C LYS A 135 -26.60 24.78 -5.73
N ASP A 136 -26.72 23.62 -6.42
CA ASP A 136 -27.29 22.33 -5.97
C ASP A 136 -27.35 21.27 -7.12
N THR A 137 -27.29 19.96 -6.84
CA THR A 137 -27.76 18.81 -7.69
C THR A 137 -27.88 17.51 -6.86
N LEU A 138 -28.74 16.57 -7.25
CA LEU A 138 -29.23 15.44 -6.44
C LEU A 138 -28.47 14.11 -6.70
N ILE A 139 -27.98 13.41 -5.66
CA ILE A 139 -27.16 12.19 -5.77
C ILE A 139 -27.54 11.11 -4.72
N CYS A 140 -27.53 9.83 -5.11
CA CYS A 140 -27.71 8.67 -4.23
C CYS A 140 -26.50 8.48 -3.28
N THR A 141 -26.73 8.37 -1.97
CA THR A 141 -25.65 8.42 -0.95
C THR A 141 -25.35 7.04 -0.31
N ILE A 142 -24.07 6.65 -0.26
CA ILE A 142 -23.56 5.52 0.55
C ILE A 142 -22.84 6.10 1.77
N ASN A 143 -23.46 6.02 2.96
CA ASN A 143 -22.90 6.55 4.20
C ASN A 143 -21.87 5.58 4.82
N ASN A 144 -20.58 5.81 4.57
CA ASN A 144 -19.49 5.14 5.29
C ASN A 144 -18.94 6.04 6.41
N ARG A 145 -18.72 5.46 7.60
CA ARG A 145 -18.16 6.17 8.76
C ARG A 145 -16.70 5.81 8.96
N VAL A 146 -15.83 6.81 9.09
CA VAL A 146 -14.49 6.65 9.67
C VAL A 146 -14.64 6.74 11.20
N ASP A 147 -14.06 5.79 11.94
CA ASP A 147 -13.97 5.91 13.39
C ASP A 147 -12.73 6.75 13.72
N ASN A 148 -12.89 7.75 14.59
CA ASN A 148 -11.79 8.66 14.95
C ASN A 148 -10.60 7.92 15.58
N ASN A 149 -10.85 6.82 16.30
CA ASN A 149 -9.79 5.99 16.88
C ASN A 149 -9.08 5.17 15.79
N GLU A 150 -9.84 4.50 14.91
CA GLU A 150 -9.27 3.73 13.79
C GLU A 150 -8.38 4.61 12.89
N PHE A 151 -8.81 5.84 12.58
CA PHE A 151 -7.99 6.77 11.80
C PHE A 151 -6.70 7.15 12.55
N LYS A 152 -6.83 7.54 13.82
CA LYS A 152 -5.70 7.98 14.66
C LYS A 152 -4.68 6.85 14.87
N ASP A 153 -5.16 5.64 15.13
CA ASP A 153 -4.30 4.49 15.36
C ASP A 153 -3.55 4.12 14.07
N LEU A 154 -4.20 4.14 12.91
CA LEU A 154 -3.54 3.95 11.60
C LEU A 154 -2.49 5.04 11.32
N PHE A 155 -2.79 6.30 11.62
CA PHE A 155 -1.85 7.43 11.49
C PHE A 155 -0.61 7.23 12.38
N VAL A 156 -0.82 6.83 13.64
CA VAL A 156 0.26 6.52 14.58
C VAL A 156 1.08 5.30 14.13
N SER A 157 0.45 4.25 13.58
CA SER A 157 1.15 3.09 13.01
C SER A 157 2.03 3.47 11.81
N MET A 158 1.53 4.30 10.90
CA MET A 158 2.31 4.77 9.73
C MET A 158 3.49 5.67 10.12
N ASN A 159 3.38 6.45 11.19
CA ASN A 159 4.49 7.28 11.67
C ASN A 159 5.54 6.49 12.46
N LYS A 160 5.18 5.35 13.07
CA LYS A 160 6.09 4.53 13.89
C LYS A 160 6.82 3.42 13.13
N SER A 161 6.38 3.07 11.92
CA SER A 161 6.87 1.88 11.22
C SER A 161 6.96 2.12 9.71
N ASP A 162 8.19 2.25 9.20
CA ASP A 162 8.46 2.28 7.76
C ASP A 162 7.94 1.02 7.04
N SER A 163 7.98 -0.14 7.71
CA SER A 163 7.37 -1.38 7.22
C SER A 163 5.88 -1.23 6.96
N PHE A 164 5.14 -0.64 7.91
CA PHE A 164 3.71 -0.43 7.79
C PHE A 164 3.39 0.67 6.77
N LYS A 165 4.15 1.77 6.78
CA LYS A 165 4.07 2.86 5.80
C LYS A 165 4.26 2.34 4.37
N PHE A 166 5.31 1.56 4.11
CA PHE A 166 5.58 0.96 2.80
C PHE A 166 4.43 0.08 2.30
N ILE A 167 3.87 -0.76 3.18
CA ILE A 167 2.74 -1.63 2.84
C ILE A 167 1.49 -0.80 2.52
N MET A 168 1.20 0.22 3.31
CA MET A 168 0.08 1.14 3.08
C MET A 168 0.24 1.95 1.78
N GLU A 169 1.45 2.38 1.44
CA GLU A 169 1.78 3.08 0.19
C GLU A 169 1.69 2.15 -1.04
N ALA A 170 2.14 0.89 -0.93
CA ALA A 170 1.96 -0.12 -1.98
C ALA A 170 0.47 -0.43 -2.20
N TYR A 171 -0.30 -0.55 -1.11
CA TYR A 171 -1.75 -0.77 -1.17
C TYR A 171 -2.46 0.44 -1.81
N TYR A 172 -2.15 1.66 -1.37
CA TYR A 172 -2.69 2.91 -1.94
C TYR A 172 -2.41 3.06 -3.43
N ARG A 173 -1.20 2.67 -3.90
CA ARG A 173 -0.86 2.64 -5.33
C ARG A 173 -1.67 1.62 -6.15
N SER A 174 -2.35 0.65 -5.53
CA SER A 174 -3.28 -0.24 -6.24
C SER A 174 -4.66 0.38 -6.53
N PHE A 175 -4.93 1.58 -6.00
CA PHE A 175 -6.15 2.35 -6.27
C PHE A 175 -5.90 3.49 -7.26
N GLY A 176 -6.94 3.89 -8.00
CA GLY A 176 -6.87 4.89 -9.08
C GLY A 176 -6.25 4.39 -10.40
N GLU A 177 -5.51 3.29 -10.39
CA GLU A 177 -5.01 2.63 -11.60
C GLU A 177 -6.16 2.01 -12.42
N LEU A 178 -6.22 2.37 -13.71
CA LEU A 178 -7.21 1.82 -14.65
C LEU A 178 -6.84 0.41 -15.15
N GLU A 179 -5.54 0.08 -15.20
CA GLU A 179 -5.05 -1.22 -15.67
C GLU A 179 -4.89 -2.22 -14.51
N ASP A 180 -5.59 -3.35 -14.57
CA ASP A 180 -5.55 -4.37 -13.53
C ASP A 180 -4.17 -5.04 -13.36
N ARG A 181 -3.28 -4.93 -14.37
CA ARG A 181 -1.87 -5.38 -14.31
C ARG A 181 -1.06 -4.55 -13.32
N SER A 182 -1.14 -3.22 -13.39
CA SER A 182 -0.46 -2.30 -12.48
C SER A 182 -0.98 -2.46 -11.05
N ARG A 183 -2.31 -2.60 -10.89
CA ARG A 183 -2.93 -2.96 -9.61
C ARG A 183 -2.34 -4.23 -9.02
N TYR A 184 -2.27 -5.30 -9.83
CA TYR A 184 -1.73 -6.59 -9.41
C TYR A 184 -0.27 -6.50 -8.95
N TYR A 185 0.59 -5.77 -9.67
CA TYR A 185 1.99 -5.59 -9.28
C TYR A 185 2.15 -4.79 -7.97
N ASN A 186 1.40 -3.71 -7.79
CA ASN A 186 1.43 -2.92 -6.56
C ASN A 186 0.99 -3.76 -5.34
N LEU A 187 -0.04 -4.60 -5.50
CA LEU A 187 -0.47 -5.56 -4.47
C LEU A 187 0.55 -6.69 -4.24
N PHE A 188 1.13 -7.25 -5.30
CA PHE A 188 2.11 -8.34 -5.17
C PHE A 188 3.43 -7.87 -4.53
N THR A 189 3.75 -6.58 -4.63
CA THR A 189 4.88 -5.96 -3.92
C THR A 189 4.73 -6.09 -2.40
N ILE A 190 3.50 -6.07 -1.86
CA ILE A 190 3.22 -6.37 -0.45
C ILE A 190 3.58 -7.83 -0.14
N ILE A 191 3.22 -8.78 -1.01
CA ILE A 191 3.55 -10.20 -0.82
C ILE A 191 5.07 -10.43 -0.85
N GLU A 192 5.80 -9.78 -1.77
CA GLU A 192 7.26 -9.87 -1.84
C GLU A 192 7.94 -9.23 -0.61
N TYR A 193 7.41 -8.12 -0.11
CA TYR A 193 7.86 -7.53 1.16
C TYR A 193 7.64 -8.48 2.34
N ILE A 194 6.46 -9.10 2.45
CA ILE A 194 6.15 -10.07 3.49
C ILE A 194 7.04 -11.31 3.39
N GLU A 195 7.37 -11.77 2.18
CA GLU A 195 8.25 -12.91 1.96
C GLU A 195 9.66 -12.70 2.53
N GLU A 196 10.26 -11.54 2.27
CA GLU A 196 11.64 -11.25 2.70
C GLU A 196 11.72 -10.90 4.20
N ASN A 197 10.80 -10.06 4.69
CA ASN A 197 10.85 -9.57 6.08
C ASN A 197 10.36 -10.61 7.10
N TYR A 198 9.53 -11.58 6.69
CA TYR A 198 9.02 -12.64 7.57
C TYR A 198 9.53 -14.04 7.18
N LYS A 199 10.62 -14.14 6.41
CA LYS A 199 11.22 -15.42 5.97
C LYS A 199 11.47 -16.42 7.10
N ASP A 200 11.86 -15.95 8.29
CA ASP A 200 12.11 -16.81 9.46
C ASP A 200 10.82 -17.40 10.05
N LYS A 201 9.66 -16.80 9.74
CA LYS A 201 8.32 -17.30 10.12
C LYS A 201 7.77 -18.34 9.13
N SER A 202 8.49 -18.65 8.06
CA SER A 202 8.10 -19.65 7.04
C SER A 202 8.16 -21.10 7.53
N ASN A 203 8.75 -21.35 8.70
CA ASN A 203 9.03 -22.68 9.24
C ASN A 203 9.74 -23.59 8.22
N SER A 204 10.67 -23.03 7.43
CA SER A 204 11.48 -23.78 6.47
C SER A 204 12.88 -24.06 7.02
N LEU A 205 13.38 -25.26 6.73
CA LEU A 205 14.73 -25.69 7.08
C LEU A 205 15.61 -25.58 5.83
N LYS A 206 16.79 -24.98 5.96
CA LYS A 206 17.83 -25.07 4.94
C LYS A 206 18.27 -26.52 4.81
N LEU A 207 18.33 -27.05 3.59
CA LEU A 207 18.79 -28.43 3.37
C LEU A 207 20.30 -28.56 3.60
N PHE A 208 21.04 -27.48 3.36
CA PHE A 208 22.49 -27.43 3.47
C PHE A 208 22.91 -26.39 4.49
N ASN A 209 23.80 -26.79 5.40
CA ASN A 209 24.47 -25.87 6.32
C ASN A 209 25.63 -25.16 5.59
N LYS A 210 26.16 -24.08 6.19
CA LYS A 210 27.23 -23.28 5.57
C LYS A 210 28.47 -24.13 5.25
N SER A 211 28.88 -25.02 6.15
CA SER A 211 30.06 -25.88 5.97
C SER A 211 29.95 -26.77 4.75
N PHE A 212 28.82 -27.46 4.58
CA PHE A 212 28.56 -28.32 3.42
C PHE A 212 28.50 -27.50 2.12
N THR A 213 27.86 -26.33 2.15
CA THR A 213 27.82 -25.44 0.98
C THR A 213 29.22 -24.94 0.60
N ASP A 214 30.06 -24.59 1.59
CA ASP A 214 31.45 -24.16 1.36
C ASP A 214 32.30 -25.31 0.79
N GLU A 215 32.15 -26.53 1.32
CA GLU A 215 32.85 -27.74 0.87
C GLU A 215 32.47 -28.15 -0.56
N VAL A 216 31.17 -28.26 -0.87
CA VAL A 216 30.70 -28.61 -2.21
C VAL A 216 31.05 -27.52 -3.24
N SER A 217 31.05 -26.23 -2.84
CA SER A 217 31.53 -25.15 -3.70
C SER A 217 33.00 -25.29 -4.04
N LYS A 218 33.84 -25.78 -3.10
CA LYS A 218 35.28 -26.02 -3.32
C LYS A 218 35.54 -27.20 -4.27
N VAL A 219 34.81 -28.31 -4.11
CA VAL A 219 34.92 -29.47 -5.02
C VAL A 219 34.46 -29.11 -6.44
N PHE A 220 33.39 -28.31 -6.56
CA PHE A 220 32.92 -27.80 -7.84
C PHE A 220 33.93 -26.85 -8.51
N LEU A 221 34.59 -26.01 -7.71
CA LEU A 221 35.73 -25.17 -8.10
C LEU A 221 36.87 -25.98 -8.72
N GLU A 222 37.33 -27.00 -7.99
CA GLU A 222 38.45 -27.85 -8.39
C GLU A 222 38.12 -28.54 -9.73
N LYS A 223 36.91 -29.10 -9.88
CA LYS A 223 36.48 -29.74 -11.13
C LYS A 223 36.32 -28.77 -12.31
N LEU A 224 35.80 -27.56 -12.10
CA LEU A 224 35.75 -26.54 -13.15
C LEU A 224 37.14 -26.15 -13.63
N SER A 225 38.11 -26.02 -12.71
CA SER A 225 39.49 -25.67 -13.05
C SER A 225 40.24 -26.79 -13.80
N GLU A 226 39.87 -28.05 -13.58
CA GLU A 226 40.43 -29.21 -14.29
C GLU A 226 39.88 -29.36 -15.72
N GLU A 227 38.59 -29.09 -15.93
CA GLU A 227 37.92 -29.38 -17.22
C GLU A 227 37.81 -28.17 -18.18
N TYR A 228 37.82 -26.93 -17.68
CA TYR A 228 37.52 -25.73 -18.49
C TYR A 228 38.64 -24.67 -18.50
N LEU A 229 39.72 -24.97 -19.24
CA LEU A 229 40.87 -24.09 -19.49
C LEU A 229 40.59 -22.78 -20.29
N GLY A 230 39.31 -22.39 -20.48
CA GLY A 230 38.90 -21.31 -21.39
C GLY A 230 38.10 -20.16 -20.77
N PHE A 231 37.72 -20.22 -19.50
CA PHE A 231 36.99 -19.14 -18.83
C PHE A 231 37.94 -18.20 -18.08
N SER A 232 37.57 -16.92 -17.95
CA SER A 232 38.29 -16.00 -17.06
C SER A 232 38.05 -16.36 -15.59
N GLU A 233 39.02 -16.01 -14.74
CA GLU A 233 38.93 -16.20 -13.29
C GLU A 233 37.68 -15.50 -12.71
N ASP A 234 37.34 -14.32 -13.22
CA ASP A 234 36.09 -13.60 -12.88
C ASP A 234 34.83 -14.42 -13.24
N THR A 235 34.76 -14.99 -14.45
CA THR A 235 33.61 -15.80 -14.90
C THR A 235 33.42 -17.03 -14.00
N ILE A 236 34.52 -17.64 -13.59
CA ILE A 236 34.54 -18.79 -12.67
C ILE A 236 34.02 -18.34 -11.30
N ASN A 237 34.55 -17.25 -10.74
CA ASN A 237 34.15 -16.69 -9.45
C ASN A 237 32.67 -16.29 -9.38
N ASP A 238 32.12 -15.71 -10.46
CA ASP A 238 30.69 -15.40 -10.57
C ASP A 238 29.83 -16.66 -10.58
N LEU A 239 30.23 -17.68 -11.34
CA LEU A 239 29.51 -18.95 -11.45
C LEU A 239 29.47 -19.70 -10.09
N ILE A 240 30.59 -19.70 -9.36
CA ILE A 240 30.68 -20.26 -8.00
C ILE A 240 29.83 -19.46 -7.02
N SER A 241 29.87 -18.13 -7.10
CA SER A 241 29.07 -17.25 -6.25
C SER A 241 27.58 -17.47 -6.48
N GLY A 242 27.17 -17.65 -7.75
CA GLY A 242 25.82 -18.06 -8.14
C GLY A 242 25.43 -19.44 -7.59
N PHE A 243 26.28 -20.46 -7.76
CA PHE A 243 26.05 -21.82 -7.26
C PHE A 243 25.94 -21.87 -5.74
N LYS A 244 26.85 -21.22 -5.03
CA LYS A 244 26.86 -21.05 -3.56
C LYS A 244 25.61 -20.33 -3.06
N SER A 245 25.20 -19.26 -3.75
CA SER A 245 23.96 -18.52 -3.50
C SER A 245 22.73 -19.39 -3.71
N TYR A 246 22.72 -20.24 -4.75
CA TYR A 246 21.64 -21.19 -5.01
C TYR A 246 21.54 -22.23 -3.90
N LEU A 247 22.61 -22.98 -3.61
CA LEU A 247 22.67 -23.97 -2.53
C LEU A 247 22.23 -23.40 -1.18
N GLY A 248 22.73 -22.20 -0.82
CA GLY A 248 22.39 -21.52 0.43
C GLY A 248 20.93 -21.06 0.56
N LYS A 249 20.16 -21.06 -0.54
CA LYS A 249 18.72 -20.76 -0.61
C LYS A 249 17.83 -22.01 -0.66
N ILE A 250 18.40 -23.20 -0.90
CA ILE A 250 17.62 -24.45 -0.96
C ILE A 250 17.08 -24.81 0.43
N THR A 251 15.76 -25.05 0.48
CA THR A 251 15.00 -25.37 1.69
C THR A 251 14.03 -26.52 1.43
N ASN A 252 13.62 -27.21 2.49
CA ASN A 252 12.61 -28.28 2.44
C ASN A 252 11.18 -27.85 2.04
N LYS A 253 10.96 -26.57 1.71
CA LYS A 253 9.66 -25.99 1.33
C LYS A 253 9.81 -25.09 0.11
N SER A 254 8.83 -25.16 -0.79
CA SER A 254 8.69 -24.25 -1.94
C SER A 254 8.28 -22.83 -1.51
N ARG A 255 8.42 -21.86 -2.42
CA ARG A 255 7.99 -20.46 -2.22
C ARG A 255 6.53 -20.36 -1.76
N ALA A 256 5.63 -21.13 -2.38
CA ALA A 256 4.22 -21.15 -2.04
C ALA A 256 3.97 -21.68 -0.61
N GLU A 257 4.66 -22.73 -0.19
CA GLU A 257 4.54 -23.29 1.16
C GLU A 257 5.13 -22.37 2.23
N LYS A 258 6.23 -21.66 1.93
CA LYS A 258 6.81 -20.65 2.83
C LYS A 258 5.81 -19.52 3.09
N LEU A 259 5.29 -18.91 2.02
CA LEU A 259 4.29 -17.84 2.09
C LEU A 259 2.98 -18.31 2.75
N TYR A 260 2.51 -19.52 2.42
CA TYR A 260 1.36 -20.14 3.08
C TYR A 260 1.55 -20.24 4.60
N ASN A 261 2.72 -20.67 5.10
CA ASN A 261 2.97 -20.73 6.54
C ASN A 261 3.03 -19.32 7.17
N ILE A 262 3.68 -18.35 6.52
CA ILE A 262 3.70 -16.96 7.02
C ILE A 262 2.26 -16.42 7.16
N ILE A 263 1.43 -16.58 6.13
CA ILE A 263 0.05 -16.06 6.13
C ILE A 263 -0.85 -16.81 7.13
N THR A 264 -0.79 -18.14 7.18
CA THR A 264 -1.72 -18.95 8.00
C THR A 264 -1.27 -19.19 9.43
N GLN A 265 0.04 -19.31 9.68
CA GLN A 265 0.59 -19.66 11.00
C GLN A 265 1.08 -18.43 11.77
N TYR A 266 1.67 -17.44 11.09
CA TYR A 266 2.14 -16.20 11.73
C TYR A 266 1.06 -15.12 11.76
N PHE A 267 0.47 -14.74 10.62
CA PHE A 267 -0.64 -13.76 10.60
C PHE A 267 -2.00 -14.35 11.03
N GLY A 268 -2.13 -15.68 11.05
CA GLY A 268 -3.37 -16.37 11.42
C GLY A 268 -4.51 -16.25 10.38
N ILE A 269 -4.20 -15.84 9.15
CA ILE A 269 -5.17 -15.63 8.07
C ILE A 269 -5.43 -16.95 7.36
N LYS A 270 -6.46 -17.69 7.81
CA LYS A 270 -6.89 -18.96 7.19
C LYS A 270 -7.95 -18.77 6.10
N LYS A 271 -8.77 -17.72 6.23
CA LYS A 271 -9.86 -17.37 5.33
C LYS A 271 -9.83 -15.88 5.11
N VAL A 272 -9.82 -15.46 3.84
CA VAL A 272 -9.94 -14.05 3.45
C VAL A 272 -11.41 -13.76 3.18
N ILE A 273 -11.90 -12.68 3.76
CA ILE A 273 -13.19 -12.08 3.42
C ILE A 273 -12.89 -10.90 2.50
N CYS A 274 -13.32 -10.99 1.24
CA CYS A 274 -13.27 -9.86 0.32
C CYS A 274 -14.51 -9.00 0.61
N ASN A 275 -14.33 -7.94 1.42
CA ASN A 275 -15.36 -6.94 1.71
C ASN A 275 -16.10 -6.50 0.44
N PHE A 276 -15.32 -6.37 -0.64
CA PHE A 276 -15.58 -6.05 -2.03
C PHE A 276 -16.70 -6.80 -2.78
N GLU A 277 -16.99 -8.06 -2.44
CA GLU A 277 -18.00 -8.88 -3.15
C GLU A 277 -18.84 -9.79 -2.24
N LYS A 278 -18.67 -9.71 -0.91
CA LYS A 278 -19.08 -10.77 0.05
C LYS A 278 -18.54 -12.18 -0.28
N LYS A 279 -17.63 -12.30 -1.25
CA LYS A 279 -16.90 -13.55 -1.50
C LYS A 279 -15.88 -13.76 -0.40
N SER A 280 -15.69 -15.02 -0.05
CA SER A 280 -14.64 -15.43 0.88
C SER A 280 -13.97 -16.67 0.34
N TYR A 281 -12.65 -16.74 0.42
CA TYR A 281 -11.88 -17.89 -0.02
C TYR A 281 -10.92 -18.34 1.09
N GLU A 282 -10.60 -19.62 1.10
CA GLU A 282 -9.63 -20.18 2.05
C GLU A 282 -8.22 -20.02 1.50
N ILE A 283 -7.27 -19.70 2.39
CA ILE A 283 -5.87 -19.67 2.03
C ILE A 283 -5.37 -21.11 1.99
N THR A 284 -5.05 -21.59 0.79
CA THR A 284 -4.38 -22.88 0.54
C THR A 284 -3.04 -22.67 -0.15
N CYS A 285 -2.20 -23.70 -0.19
CA CYS A 285 -0.93 -23.65 -0.91
C CYS A 285 -1.14 -23.40 -2.42
N GLU A 286 -2.20 -23.98 -2.99
CA GLU A 286 -2.62 -23.82 -4.38
C GLU A 286 -3.02 -22.36 -4.66
N LYS A 287 -3.72 -21.71 -3.71
CA LYS A 287 -4.12 -20.31 -3.85
C LYS A 287 -2.91 -19.39 -3.86
N ILE A 288 -1.97 -19.58 -2.94
CA ILE A 288 -0.69 -18.84 -2.93
C ILE A 288 0.11 -19.12 -4.20
N ARG A 289 0.17 -20.37 -4.66
CA ARG A 289 0.80 -20.76 -5.93
C ARG A 289 0.12 -20.09 -7.14
N SER A 290 -1.20 -19.91 -7.13
CA SER A 290 -1.89 -19.18 -8.21
C SER A 290 -1.47 -17.70 -8.28
N PHE A 291 -1.28 -17.04 -7.13
CA PHE A 291 -0.79 -15.66 -7.11
C PHE A 291 0.65 -15.58 -7.68
N ILE A 292 1.55 -16.44 -7.22
CA ILE A 292 2.94 -16.48 -7.72
C ILE A 292 2.99 -16.75 -9.23
N ASN A 293 2.17 -17.69 -9.71
CA ASN A 293 2.09 -18.03 -11.13
C ASN A 293 1.53 -16.87 -11.97
N PHE A 294 0.52 -16.14 -11.48
CA PHE A 294 -0.01 -14.96 -12.16
C PHE A 294 1.00 -13.83 -12.24
N ARG A 295 1.72 -13.54 -11.15
CA ARG A 295 2.86 -12.60 -11.16
C ARG A 295 3.86 -12.95 -12.26
N ASN A 296 4.30 -14.21 -12.31
CA ASN A 296 5.26 -14.65 -13.32
C ASN A 296 4.71 -14.59 -14.76
N LYS A 297 3.43 -14.90 -14.99
CA LYS A 297 2.77 -14.71 -16.29
C LYS A 297 2.75 -13.23 -16.71
N LEU A 298 2.38 -12.32 -15.79
CA LEU A 298 2.30 -10.88 -16.06
C LEU A 298 3.65 -10.28 -16.46
N PHE A 299 4.77 -10.84 -16.00
CA PHE A 299 6.12 -10.41 -16.39
C PHE A 299 6.50 -10.78 -17.83
N HIS A 300 5.92 -11.85 -18.40
CA HIS A 300 6.31 -12.38 -19.70
C HIS A 300 5.24 -12.23 -20.80
N ALA A 301 3.97 -11.95 -20.45
CA ALA A 301 2.89 -11.75 -21.41
C ALA A 301 3.04 -10.40 -22.16
N LYS A 302 2.93 -10.46 -23.50
CA LYS A 302 2.91 -9.27 -24.38
C LYS A 302 1.49 -8.72 -24.61
N SER A 303 0.47 -9.57 -24.51
CA SER A 303 -0.95 -9.22 -24.60
C SER A 303 -1.77 -10.30 -23.86
N PHE A 304 -3.00 -9.97 -23.49
CA PHE A 304 -3.95 -10.86 -22.82
C PHE A 304 -5.23 -11.01 -23.65
N THR A 305 -5.81 -12.20 -23.63
CA THR A 305 -7.18 -12.45 -24.11
C THR A 305 -8.22 -11.88 -23.15
N GLU A 306 -9.47 -11.70 -23.59
CA GLU A 306 -10.55 -11.23 -22.70
C GLU A 306 -10.80 -12.15 -21.49
N GLU A 307 -10.63 -13.47 -21.66
CA GLU A 307 -10.77 -14.44 -20.58
C GLU A 307 -9.65 -14.29 -19.55
N GLU A 308 -8.41 -14.08 -20.00
CA GLU A 308 -7.29 -13.80 -19.11
C GLU A 308 -7.43 -12.45 -18.40
N LEU A 309 -8.00 -11.43 -19.05
CA LEU A 309 -8.32 -10.14 -18.41
C LEU A 309 -9.40 -10.29 -17.32
N LYS A 310 -10.44 -11.12 -17.56
CA LYS A 310 -11.44 -11.46 -16.54
C LYS A 310 -10.81 -12.24 -15.37
N MET A 311 -9.92 -13.18 -15.66
CA MET A 311 -9.21 -13.94 -14.63
C MET A 311 -8.23 -13.06 -13.84
N LEU A 312 -7.53 -12.15 -14.51
CA LEU A 312 -6.66 -11.14 -13.91
C LEU A 312 -7.43 -10.26 -12.92
N ARG A 313 -8.61 -9.75 -13.30
CA ARG A 313 -9.48 -8.99 -12.37
C ARG A 313 -9.82 -9.79 -11.11
N SER A 314 -10.39 -10.97 -11.29
CA SER A 314 -10.79 -11.83 -10.18
C SER A 314 -9.62 -12.11 -9.22
N ILE A 315 -8.43 -12.42 -9.75
CA ILE A 315 -7.27 -12.72 -8.89
C ILE A 315 -6.63 -11.45 -8.29
N THR A 316 -6.74 -10.29 -8.94
CA THR A 316 -6.35 -8.98 -8.37
C THR A 316 -7.22 -8.63 -7.18
N ASP A 317 -8.54 -8.79 -7.27
CA ASP A 317 -9.45 -8.40 -6.20
C ASP A 317 -9.42 -9.38 -5.01
N GLU A 318 -9.16 -10.68 -5.26
CA GLU A 318 -8.80 -11.63 -4.21
C GLU A 318 -7.49 -11.26 -3.52
N LEU A 319 -6.44 -10.94 -4.28
CA LEU A 319 -5.14 -10.51 -3.73
C LEU A 319 -5.29 -9.20 -2.91
N MET A 320 -6.15 -8.28 -3.35
CA MET A 320 -6.49 -7.06 -2.63
C MET A 320 -7.11 -7.37 -1.26
N GLY A 321 -8.06 -8.32 -1.21
CA GLY A 321 -8.63 -8.81 0.06
C GLY A 321 -7.61 -9.48 0.99
N LEU A 322 -6.62 -10.21 0.45
CA LEU A 322 -5.51 -10.73 1.26
C LEU A 322 -4.64 -9.61 1.84
N CYS A 323 -4.30 -8.60 1.02
CA CYS A 323 -3.50 -7.46 1.47
C CYS A 323 -4.22 -6.65 2.56
N ASP A 324 -5.53 -6.43 2.42
CA ASP A 324 -6.40 -5.81 3.44
C ASP A 324 -6.31 -6.58 4.78
N ASN A 325 -6.45 -7.91 4.73
CA ASN A 325 -6.34 -8.76 5.91
C ASN A 325 -4.92 -8.75 6.53
N ILE A 326 -3.86 -8.62 5.71
CA ILE A 326 -2.47 -8.47 6.21
C ILE A 326 -2.29 -7.12 6.91
N ILE A 327 -2.79 -6.02 6.33
CA ILE A 327 -2.74 -4.67 6.94
C ILE A 327 -3.45 -4.68 8.30
N TYR A 328 -4.68 -5.23 8.36
CA TYR A 328 -5.41 -5.38 9.62
C TYR A 328 -4.70 -6.26 10.68
N LYS A 329 -3.79 -7.14 10.26
CA LYS A 329 -2.98 -8.01 11.14
C LYS A 329 -1.61 -7.44 11.51
N LEU A 330 -1.14 -6.41 10.83
CA LEU A 330 0.05 -5.63 11.19
C LEU A 330 -0.29 -4.43 12.06
N HIS A 331 -1.55 -3.98 12.00
CA HIS A 331 -2.06 -2.87 12.79
C HIS A 331 -2.51 -3.29 14.21
N LYS A 332 -2.93 -4.55 14.39
CA LYS A 332 -3.31 -5.15 15.69
C LYS A 332 -2.15 -5.88 16.36
#